data_AF-A0A1A9BR37-F1
#
_entry.id   AF-A0A1A9BR37-F1
#
_cell.length_a   1.000
_cell.length_b   1.000
_cell.length_c   1.000
_cell.angle_alpha   90.00
_cell.angle_beta   90.00
_cell.angle_gamma   90.00
#
_symmetry.space_group_name_H-M   'P 1'
#
loop_
_entity.id
_entity.type
_entity.pdbx_description
1 polymer ?
#
loop_
_entity_poly.entity_id
_entity_poly.type
_entity_poly.pdbx_seq_one_letter_code
_entity_poly.pdbx_strand_id
1 'polypeptide(L)'
;MWLVGKGDKVRRTFKVTPGSVNPAPGEYRVTSRSNKVKGTDGVPVEHVVRFASVGGVAIGFSAAVDNTPPDPDGPSLTGGIRESRKDGAAMWSFATIGHKVVVIR
;
A
#
# COMPACT_ATOMS: atom_id res chain seq x y z
N MET A 1 -9.40 -3.46 -3.11
CA MET A 1 -8.47 -2.60 -3.88
C MET A 1 -8.44 -3.07 -5.34
N TRP A 2 -8.24 -2.16 -6.30
CA TRP A 2 -8.26 -2.46 -7.74
C TRP A 2 -7.02 -1.97 -8.47
N LEU A 3 -6.52 -2.77 -9.40
CA LEU A 3 -5.56 -2.32 -10.42
C LEU A 3 -6.34 -2.01 -11.69
N VAL A 4 -6.40 -0.73 -12.08
CA VAL A 4 -7.20 -0.27 -13.22
C VAL A 4 -6.28 0.08 -14.38
N GLY A 5 -6.37 -0.69 -15.47
CA GLY A 5 -5.57 -0.49 -16.67
C GLY A 5 -6.14 0.56 -17.64
N LYS A 6 -5.55 0.63 -18.83
CA LYS A 6 -5.97 1.53 -19.91
C LYS A 6 -7.47 1.38 -20.23
N GLY A 7 -8.17 2.51 -20.39
CA GLY A 7 -9.60 2.56 -20.69
C GLY A 7 -10.48 2.17 -19.50
N ASP A 8 -10.02 2.46 -18.28
CA ASP A 8 -10.74 2.23 -17.02
C ASP A 8 -11.16 0.77 -16.77
N LYS A 9 -10.41 -0.17 -17.35
CA LYS A 9 -10.68 -1.60 -17.19
C LYS A 9 -9.99 -2.15 -15.95
N VAL A 10 -10.76 -2.69 -15.02
CA VAL A 10 -10.25 -3.41 -13.86
C VAL A 10 -9.47 -4.65 -14.33
N ARG A 11 -8.17 -4.70 -14.01
CA ARG A 11 -7.29 -5.84 -14.30
C ARG A 11 -7.26 -6.84 -13.16
N ARG A 12 -7.30 -6.35 -11.92
CA ARG A 12 -7.28 -7.17 -10.70
C ARG A 12 -8.05 -6.50 -9.59
N THR A 13 -8.64 -7.33 -8.74
CA THR A 13 -9.25 -6.95 -7.47
C THR A 13 -8.61 -7.82 -6.39
N PHE A 14 -8.17 -7.21 -5.29
CA PHE A 14 -7.67 -7.96 -4.14
C PHE A 14 -8.11 -7.34 -2.81
N LYS A 15 -8.19 -8.22 -1.80
CA LYS A 15 -8.44 -7.86 -0.41
C LYS A 15 -7.18 -7.22 0.16
N VAL A 16 -7.38 -6.18 0.96
CA VAL A 16 -6.30 -5.48 1.66
C VAL A 16 -6.74 -5.24 3.09
N THR A 17 -5.77 -5.08 3.99
CA THR A 17 -6.03 -4.64 5.35
C THR A 17 -5.33 -3.28 5.55
N PRO A 18 -6.09 -2.18 5.71
CA PRO A 18 -5.49 -0.87 5.90
C PRO A 18 -4.87 -0.74 7.30
N GLY A 19 -3.88 0.12 7.42
CA GLY A 19 -3.38 0.60 8.71
C GLY A 19 -4.36 1.55 9.40
N SER A 20 -3.98 2.03 10.58
CA SER A 20 -4.82 2.93 11.38
C SER A 20 -4.90 4.36 10.82
N VAL A 21 -3.97 4.76 9.95
CA VAL A 21 -3.96 6.06 9.30
C VAL A 21 -4.35 5.93 7.83
N ASN A 22 -5.40 6.64 7.43
CA ASN A 22 -5.90 6.66 6.07
C ASN A 22 -5.68 8.04 5.41
N PRO A 23 -5.36 8.07 4.11
CA PRO A 23 -5.37 9.30 3.34
C PRO A 23 -6.82 9.75 3.10
N ALA A 24 -7.03 11.05 2.88
CA ALA A 24 -8.33 11.53 2.44
C ALA A 24 -8.67 10.98 1.04
N PRO A 25 -9.95 10.82 0.67
CA PRO A 25 -10.34 10.53 -0.71
C PRO A 25 -9.74 11.55 -1.68
N GLY A 26 -9.31 11.11 -2.85
CA GLY A 26 -8.67 11.96 -3.84
C GLY A 26 -7.71 11.23 -4.78
N GLU A 27 -7.08 12.00 -5.66
CA GLU A 27 -6.05 11.50 -6.57
C GLU A 27 -4.65 11.79 -6.03
N TYR A 28 -3.81 10.77 -6.06
CA TYR A 28 -2.43 10.80 -5.60
C TYR A 28 -1.51 10.23 -6.69
N ARG A 29 -0.20 10.39 -6.49
CA ARG A 29 0.82 9.74 -7.31
C ARG A 29 1.79 8.98 -6.44
N VAL A 30 2.26 7.84 -6.95
CA VAL A 30 3.37 7.12 -6.32
C VAL A 30 4.60 8.03 -6.30
N THR A 31 5.09 8.35 -5.11
CA THR A 31 6.24 9.25 -4.92
C THR A 31 7.53 8.50 -4.64
N SER A 32 7.44 7.32 -4.01
CA SER A 32 8.62 6.52 -3.69
C SER A 32 8.31 5.03 -3.61
N ARG A 33 9.35 4.24 -3.79
CA ARG A 33 9.31 2.78 -3.81
C ARG A 33 10.49 2.21 -3.04
N SER A 34 10.30 1.09 -2.36
CA SER A 34 11.39 0.38 -1.67
C SER A 34 11.18 -1.12 -1.79
N ASN A 35 12.24 -1.85 -2.15
CA ASN A 35 12.14 -3.31 -2.32
C ASN A 35 11.83 -3.99 -0.98
N LYS A 36 12.62 -3.68 0.06
CA LYS A 36 12.42 -4.18 1.43
C LYS A 36 12.75 -3.11 2.46
N VAL A 37 11.94 -3.02 3.51
CA VAL A 37 12.16 -2.15 4.67
C VAL A 37 11.53 -2.78 5.91
N LYS A 38 11.85 -2.26 7.09
CA LYS A 38 11.08 -2.54 8.30
C LYS A 38 9.85 -1.62 8.33
N GLY A 39 8.65 -2.20 8.51
CA GLY A 39 7.41 -1.45 8.70
C GLY A 39 7.39 -0.70 10.02
N THR A 40 6.47 0.27 10.16
CA THR A 40 6.28 1.02 11.41
C THR A 40 5.83 0.11 12.56
N ASP A 41 5.12 -0.97 12.24
CA ASP A 41 4.73 -2.05 13.15
C ASP A 41 5.89 -3.01 13.49
N GLY A 42 7.09 -2.76 12.96
CA GLY A 42 8.26 -3.58 13.16
C GLY A 42 8.35 -4.83 12.28
N VAL A 43 7.32 -5.11 11.47
CA VAL A 43 7.30 -6.27 10.56
C VAL A 43 8.16 -5.99 9.34
N PRO A 44 9.06 -6.90 8.93
CA PRO A 44 9.76 -6.80 7.64
C PRO A 44 8.76 -6.85 6.48
N VAL A 45 8.80 -5.81 5.63
CA VAL A 45 7.89 -5.68 4.49
C VAL A 45 8.65 -5.60 3.19
N GLU A 46 8.01 -6.02 2.11
CA GLU A 46 8.52 -5.91 0.75
C GLU A 46 7.48 -5.30 -0.20
N HIS A 47 7.93 -4.99 -1.42
CA HIS A 47 7.09 -4.43 -2.48
C HIS A 47 6.44 -3.09 -2.10
N VAL A 48 7.20 -2.22 -1.42
CA VAL A 48 6.64 -0.99 -0.84
C VAL A 48 6.40 0.08 -1.89
N VAL A 49 5.15 0.55 -2.01
CA VAL A 49 4.74 1.61 -2.94
C VAL A 49 4.06 2.72 -2.15
N ARG A 50 4.70 3.89 -2.02
CA ARG A 50 4.18 5.02 -1.23
C ARG A 50 3.61 6.10 -2.13
N PHE A 51 2.47 6.67 -1.74
CA PHE A 51 1.74 7.66 -2.54
C PHE A 51 1.21 8.86 -1.76
N ALA A 52 1.18 8.81 -0.42
CA ALA A 52 0.76 9.93 0.41
C ALA A 52 1.52 9.95 1.75
N SER A 53 1.37 11.05 2.49
CA SER A 53 1.77 11.14 3.89
C SER A 53 0.73 11.93 4.67
N VAL A 54 0.40 11.45 5.87
CA VAL A 54 -0.55 12.09 6.78
C VAL A 54 0.12 12.22 8.13
N GLY A 55 0.34 13.46 8.60
CA GLY A 55 0.97 13.70 9.91
C GLY A 55 2.34 13.05 10.08
N GLY A 56 3.13 12.94 9.00
CA GLY A 56 4.44 12.27 9.01
C GLY A 56 4.38 10.74 8.86
N VAL A 57 3.19 10.14 8.86
CA VAL A 57 3.00 8.71 8.57
C VAL A 57 2.97 8.52 7.06
N ALA A 58 3.86 7.69 6.53
CA ALA A 58 3.85 7.34 5.10
C ALA A 58 2.70 6.38 4.80
N ILE A 59 1.92 6.69 3.77
CA ILE A 59 0.83 5.86 3.28
C ILE A 59 1.28 5.13 2.02
N GLY A 60 1.08 3.82 2.00
CA GLY A 60 1.47 3.02 0.86
C GLY A 60 1.10 1.55 0.97
N PHE A 61 1.24 0.84 -0.13
CA PHE A 61 1.03 -0.60 -0.22
C PHE A 61 2.29 -1.35 0.18
N SER A 62 2.13 -2.52 0.81
CA SER A 62 3.24 -3.42 1.13
C SER A 62 2.76 -4.83 1.45
N ALA A 63 3.66 -5.81 1.36
CA ALA A 63 3.41 -7.18 1.81
C ALA A 63 4.38 -7.55 2.94
N ALA A 64 3.90 -8.29 3.95
CA ALA A 64 4.77 -8.89 4.95
C ALA A 64 5.62 -9.99 4.30
N VAL A 65 6.94 -10.01 4.56
CA VAL A 65 7.86 -11.00 3.97
C VAL A 65 7.51 -12.43 4.41
N ASP A 66 7.07 -12.57 5.65
CA ASP A 66 6.72 -13.81 6.33
C ASP A 66 5.20 -14.09 6.35
N ASN A 67 4.41 -13.26 5.66
CA ASN A 67 2.95 -13.26 5.71
C ASN A 67 2.36 -12.97 7.10
N THR A 68 3.12 -12.34 8.01
CA THR A 68 2.58 -11.83 9.27
C THR A 68 1.39 -10.89 8.98
N PRO A 69 0.21 -11.16 9.56
CA PRO A 69 -0.95 -10.30 9.38
C PRO A 69 -0.69 -8.93 10.03
N PRO A 70 -1.29 -7.85 9.51
CA PRO A 70 -1.19 -6.56 10.17
C PRO A 70 -1.94 -6.61 11.51
N ASP A 71 -1.39 -5.92 12.51
CA ASP A 71 -1.98 -5.74 13.83
C ASP A 71 -2.73 -4.39 13.88
N PRO A 72 -4.07 -4.38 13.77
CA PRO A 72 -4.85 -3.15 13.78
C PRO A 72 -4.95 -2.52 15.18
N ASP A 73 -4.73 -3.30 16.24
CA ASP A 73 -4.86 -2.88 17.64
C ASP A 73 -3.49 -2.56 18.28
N GLY A 74 -2.42 -2.68 17.49
CA GLY A 74 -1.06 -2.35 17.90
C GLY A 74 -0.92 -0.87 18.27
N PRO A 75 0.02 -0.52 19.16
CA PRO A 75 0.17 0.85 19.67
C PRO A 75 0.72 1.85 18.63
N SER A 76 1.13 1.38 17.46
CA SER A 76 1.78 2.19 16.42
C SER A 76 0.77 2.70 15.38
N LEU A 77 0.86 3.97 15.03
CA LEU A 77 0.14 4.51 13.88
C LEU A 77 0.78 4.01 12.59
N THR A 78 0.00 3.32 11.75
CA THR A 78 0.49 2.72 10.50
C THR A 78 -0.28 3.24 9.30
N GLY A 79 0.45 3.54 8.22
CA GLY A 79 -0.12 3.90 6.92
C GLY A 79 -0.01 2.79 5.87
N GLY A 80 0.51 1.63 6.27
CA GLY A 80 0.69 0.48 5.39
C GLY A 80 -0.66 -0.16 5.06
N ILE A 81 -1.01 -0.20 3.78
CA ILE A 81 -2.11 -0.98 3.24
C ILE A 81 -1.54 -2.36 2.92
N ARG A 82 -1.85 -3.33 3.79
CA ARG A 82 -1.25 -4.66 3.74
C ARG A 82 -1.92 -5.52 2.68
N GLU A 83 -1.10 -6.09 1.83
CA GLU A 83 -1.47 -7.01 0.75
C GLU A 83 -0.91 -8.41 1.01
N SER A 84 -1.49 -9.42 0.35
CA SER A 84 -0.81 -10.71 0.24
C SER A 84 0.50 -10.54 -0.53
N ARG A 85 1.48 -11.42 -0.33
CA ARG A 85 2.76 -11.35 -1.05
C ARG A 85 2.60 -11.41 -2.57
N LYS A 86 1.66 -12.23 -3.05
CA LYS A 86 1.32 -12.36 -4.48
C LYS A 86 0.72 -11.08 -5.04
N ASP A 87 -0.16 -10.43 -4.28
CA ASP A 87 -0.79 -9.18 -4.71
C ASP A 87 0.19 -8.01 -4.63
N GLY A 88 1.06 -7.98 -3.60
CA GLY A 88 2.18 -7.05 -3.47
C GLY A 88 3.12 -7.08 -4.66
N ALA A 89 3.46 -8.26 -5.17
CA ALA A 89 4.27 -8.39 -6.39
C ALA A 89 3.58 -7.80 -7.62
N ALA A 90 2.26 -7.94 -7.71
CA ALA A 90 1.45 -7.39 -8.80
C ALA A 90 1.35 -5.87 -8.70
N MET A 91 1.07 -5.35 -7.50
CA MET A 91 1.07 -3.91 -7.20
C MET A 91 2.43 -3.29 -7.52
N TRP A 92 3.51 -3.90 -7.05
CA TRP A 92 4.88 -3.46 -7.30
C TRP A 92 5.19 -3.34 -8.79
N SER A 93 4.76 -4.31 -9.60
CA SER A 93 5.01 -4.30 -11.04
C SER A 93 4.16 -3.25 -11.75
N PHE A 94 2.98 -2.95 -11.23
CA PHE A 94 1.98 -2.07 -11.85
C PHE A 94 2.19 -0.59 -11.51
N ALA A 95 2.38 -0.28 -10.22
CA ALA A 95 2.40 1.08 -9.69
C ALA A 95 3.85 1.59 -9.54
N THR A 96 4.44 2.00 -10.66
CA THR A 96 5.75 2.66 -10.68
C THR A 96 5.66 4.13 -10.22
N ILE A 97 6.80 4.80 -10.02
CA ILE A 97 6.83 6.22 -9.62
C ILE A 97 6.03 7.05 -10.65
N GLY A 98 5.20 7.97 -10.15
CA GLY A 98 4.30 8.80 -10.94
C GLY A 98 2.94 8.16 -11.27
N HIS A 99 2.78 6.85 -11.04
CA HIS A 99 1.51 6.16 -11.28
C HIS A 99 0.39 6.73 -10.42
N LYS A 100 -0.82 6.87 -11.00
CA LYS A 100 -1.97 7.46 -10.32
C LYS A 100 -2.59 6.48 -9.33
N VAL A 101 -2.85 6.94 -8.12
CA VAL A 101 -3.61 6.20 -7.10
C VAL A 101 -4.87 7.01 -6.80
N VAL A 102 -6.04 6.39 -6.84
CA VAL A 102 -7.31 7.03 -6.51
C VAL A 102 -7.86 6.40 -5.24
N VAL A 103 -8.12 7.22 -4.24
CA VAL A 103 -8.73 6.82 -2.98
C VAL A 103 -10.19 7.28 -3.00
N ILE A 104 -11.10 6.35 -2.76
CA ILE A 104 -12.55 6.57 -2.78
C ILE A 104 -13.18 6.09 -1.45
N ARG A 105 -14.42 6.50 -1.17
CA ARG A 105 -15.24 6.03 -0.04
C ARG A 105 -16.17 4.91 -0.48
#